data_AF-A0A7S0T3Q0-F1
#
_entry.id   AF-A0A7S0T3Q0-F1
#
_cell.length_a   1.000
_cell.length_b   1.000
_cell.length_c   1.000
_cell.angle_alpha   90.00
_cell.angle_beta   90.00
_cell.angle_gamma   90.00
#
_symmetry.space_group_name_H-M   'P 1'
#
loop_
_entity.id
_entity.type
_entity.pdbx_description
1 polymer ?
#
loop_
_entity_poly.entity_id
_entity_poly.type
_entity_poly.pdbx_seq_one_letter_code
_entity_poly.pdbx_strand_id
1 'polypeptide(L)'
;QQVDAVAGVDEPKYYCGMCQDEVEVDDAALAGCKHVFHRGCIMQYATCVPEKGKKVTCPVCRVPLTIDFQPSDLSAVPKSSEAAKKALQIKKDELPSKSILSRIDLSQYTSSTKVEALITGLKEMRAEKDGHLNKAIVFSQYTSMIEIIEWRLKKQQFTIAKLLGSMPVTQRAANLKAFREDPAINVILMSLKSGGEGLNLQAANYVFVLEPWWNPAVEMQAVMRAHRIGQTRPVKAVRFSTKDTIEERMLQLQDKKRLVFEGCMDGNQASLAQLTEEDLQFLFKR
;
A
#
# COMPACT_ATOMS: atom_id res chain seq x y z
N GLN A 1 -0.08 58.47 6.42
CA GLN A 1 -1.14 57.73 5.69
C GLN A 1 -0.53 56.43 5.21
N GLN A 2 -0.80 55.36 5.94
CA GLN A 2 -0.47 53.98 5.59
C GLN A 2 -1.61 53.46 4.70
N VAL A 3 -1.28 52.85 3.56
CA VAL A 3 -2.20 52.04 2.77
C VAL A 3 -1.56 50.67 2.61
N ASP A 4 -2.04 49.72 3.39
CA ASP A 4 -1.72 48.31 3.30
C ASP A 4 -2.40 47.69 2.08
N ALA A 5 -1.61 47.06 1.21
CA ALA A 5 -2.11 46.19 0.14
C ALA A 5 -2.36 44.79 0.74
N VAL A 6 -3.63 44.46 0.95
CA VAL A 6 -4.06 43.13 1.41
C VAL A 6 -4.01 42.17 0.23
N ALA A 7 -3.18 41.13 0.35
CA ALA A 7 -3.11 40.00 -0.56
C ALA A 7 -4.46 39.27 -0.62
N GLY A 8 -4.93 38.98 -1.84
CA GLY A 8 -6.13 38.19 -2.09
C GLY A 8 -6.00 36.80 -1.47
N VAL A 9 -7.02 36.42 -0.71
CA VAL A 9 -7.16 35.08 -0.12
C VAL A 9 -7.74 34.18 -1.21
N ASP A 10 -6.95 33.22 -1.71
CA ASP A 10 -7.43 32.21 -2.66
C ASP A 10 -8.64 31.44 -2.07
N GLU A 11 -9.76 31.44 -2.78
CA GLU A 11 -10.96 30.70 -2.41
C GLU A 11 -10.70 29.17 -2.46
N PRO A 12 -11.27 28.39 -1.53
CA PRO A 12 -11.06 26.94 -1.48
C PRO A 12 -11.74 26.24 -2.67
N LYS A 13 -10.92 25.64 -3.54
CA LYS A 13 -11.39 24.85 -4.69
C LYS A 13 -11.82 23.45 -4.27
N TYR A 14 -13.02 23.03 -4.67
CA TYR A 14 -13.56 21.68 -4.44
C TYR A 14 -13.56 20.89 -5.74
N TYR A 15 -13.35 19.56 -5.68
CA TYR A 15 -13.31 18.70 -6.86
C TYR A 15 -14.32 17.56 -6.75
N CYS A 16 -14.98 17.24 -7.85
CA CYS A 16 -16.01 16.21 -7.91
C CYS A 16 -15.40 14.81 -7.86
N GLY A 17 -15.88 13.97 -6.93
CA GLY A 17 -15.46 12.57 -6.81
C GLY A 17 -15.88 11.64 -7.96
N MET A 18 -16.54 12.16 -9.00
CA MET A 18 -16.96 11.40 -10.19
C MET A 18 -16.26 11.87 -11.47
N CYS A 19 -16.34 13.15 -11.83
CA CYS A 19 -15.73 13.68 -13.05
C CYS A 19 -14.35 14.33 -12.85
N GLN A 20 -13.95 14.57 -11.60
CA GLN A 20 -12.67 15.22 -11.23
C GLN A 20 -12.55 16.70 -11.64
N ASP A 21 -13.61 17.32 -12.15
CA ASP A 21 -13.67 18.76 -12.43
C ASP A 21 -13.92 19.58 -11.16
N GLU A 22 -13.56 20.87 -11.21
CA GLU A 22 -13.82 21.86 -10.16
C GLU A 22 -15.33 22.04 -9.95
N VAL A 23 -15.75 22.07 -8.68
CA VAL A 23 -17.14 22.17 -8.26
C VAL A 23 -17.35 23.53 -7.64
N GLU A 24 -18.14 24.36 -8.33
CA GLU A 24 -18.64 25.61 -7.77
C GLU A 24 -19.56 25.33 -6.57
N VAL A 25 -19.53 26.22 -5.57
CA VAL A 25 -20.30 26.05 -4.32
C VAL A 25 -21.80 25.85 -4.60
N ASP A 26 -22.31 26.54 -5.62
CA ASP A 26 -23.71 26.47 -6.02
C ASP A 26 -24.10 25.15 -6.71
N ASP A 27 -23.15 24.38 -7.24
CA ASP A 27 -23.39 23.08 -7.86
C ASP A 27 -22.87 21.90 -7.01
N ALA A 28 -22.41 22.18 -5.78
CA ALA A 28 -21.94 21.16 -4.87
C ALA A 28 -23.10 20.34 -4.29
N ALA A 29 -22.93 19.02 -4.32
CA ALA A 29 -23.71 18.02 -3.59
C ALA A 29 -22.79 17.30 -2.60
N LEU A 30 -23.13 17.33 -1.32
CA LEU A 30 -22.37 16.67 -0.26
C LEU A 30 -23.04 15.36 0.13
N ALA A 31 -22.36 14.24 -0.10
CA ALA A 31 -22.82 12.96 0.42
C ALA A 31 -22.61 12.90 1.94
N GLY A 32 -23.42 12.11 2.67
CA GLY A 32 -23.28 11.93 4.13
C GLY A 32 -21.93 11.33 4.57
N CYS A 33 -21.20 10.72 3.64
CA CYS A 33 -19.81 10.30 3.79
C CYS A 33 -18.77 11.42 3.57
N LYS A 34 -19.24 12.67 3.41
CA LYS A 34 -18.48 13.91 3.16
C LYS A 34 -17.70 13.98 1.84
N HIS A 35 -18.05 13.16 0.85
CA HIS A 35 -17.53 13.32 -0.52
C HIS A 35 -18.35 14.37 -1.28
N VAL A 36 -17.66 15.22 -2.04
CA VAL A 36 -18.25 16.29 -2.85
C VAL A 36 -18.42 15.81 -4.28
N PHE A 37 -19.57 16.12 -4.87
CA PHE A 37 -19.91 15.83 -6.26
C PHE A 37 -20.61 17.04 -6.88
N HIS A 38 -20.61 17.17 -8.21
CA HIS A 38 -21.59 18.03 -8.88
C HIS A 38 -23.00 17.44 -8.69
N ARG A 39 -24.01 18.28 -8.51
CA ARG A 39 -25.42 17.85 -8.40
C ARG A 39 -25.84 17.04 -9.62
N GLY A 40 -25.43 17.49 -10.82
CA GLY A 40 -25.68 16.77 -12.07
C GLY A 40 -25.07 15.35 -12.08
N CYS A 41 -23.81 15.22 -11.70
CA CYS A 41 -23.10 13.93 -11.70
C CYS A 41 -23.74 12.91 -10.76
N ILE A 42 -24.07 13.33 -9.53
CA ILE A 42 -24.62 12.41 -8.53
C ILE A 42 -26.09 12.06 -8.81
N MET A 43 -26.87 12.98 -9.39
CA MET A 43 -28.25 12.70 -9.83
C MET A 43 -28.27 11.68 -10.98
N GLN A 44 -27.43 11.86 -11.99
CA GLN A 44 -27.30 10.89 -13.08
C GLN A 44 -26.90 9.51 -12.54
N TYR A 45 -25.92 9.47 -11.64
CA TYR A 45 -25.50 8.24 -10.97
C TYR A 45 -26.65 7.54 -10.24
N ALA A 46 -27.44 8.28 -9.47
CA ALA A 46 -28.59 7.74 -8.75
C ALA A 46 -29.66 7.17 -9.70
N THR A 47 -29.90 7.83 -10.84
CA THR A 47 -30.87 7.37 -11.86
C THR A 47 -30.40 6.16 -12.67
N CYS A 48 -29.10 5.91 -12.76
CA CYS A 48 -28.54 4.77 -13.47
C CYS A 48 -28.50 3.47 -12.64
N VAL A 49 -28.86 3.51 -11.35
CA VAL A 49 -28.89 2.30 -10.51
C VAL A 49 -30.15 1.48 -10.82
N PRO A 50 -30.04 0.22 -11.29
CA PRO A 50 -31.20 -0.57 -11.68
C PRO A 50 -32.10 -0.91 -10.49
N GLU A 51 -33.42 -0.71 -10.67
CA GLU A 51 -34.51 -0.80 -9.67
C GLU A 51 -34.66 -2.12 -8.90
N LYS A 52 -33.83 -3.16 -9.15
CA LYS A 52 -33.92 -4.43 -8.44
C LYS A 52 -33.10 -4.42 -7.15
N GLY A 53 -33.62 -3.70 -6.14
CA GLY A 53 -33.33 -3.93 -4.72
C GLY A 53 -31.92 -3.63 -4.21
N LYS A 54 -31.04 -3.01 -5.01
CA LYS A 54 -29.72 -2.55 -4.54
C LYS A 54 -29.81 -1.10 -4.05
N LYS A 55 -29.44 -0.88 -2.79
CA LYS A 55 -29.34 0.46 -2.20
C LYS A 55 -28.27 1.27 -2.94
N VAL A 56 -28.58 2.52 -3.30
CA VAL A 56 -27.62 3.44 -3.94
C VAL A 56 -26.48 3.72 -2.96
N THR A 57 -25.24 3.61 -3.43
CA THR A 57 -24.03 3.78 -2.61
C THR A 57 -23.12 4.86 -3.17
N CYS A 58 -22.32 5.49 -2.34
CA CYS A 58 -21.37 6.51 -2.79
C CYS A 58 -20.34 5.92 -3.78
N PRO A 59 -20.10 6.55 -4.95
CA PRO A 59 -19.11 6.08 -5.94
C PRO A 59 -17.69 5.96 -5.40
N VAL A 60 -17.33 6.80 -4.42
CA VAL A 60 -15.96 6.89 -3.88
C VAL A 60 -15.73 5.89 -2.75
N CYS A 61 -16.69 5.71 -1.83
CA CYS A 61 -16.49 4.92 -0.61
C CYS A 61 -17.51 3.79 -0.39
N ARG A 62 -18.51 3.64 -1.26
CA ARG A 62 -19.54 2.59 -1.23
C ARG A 62 -20.43 2.54 0.02
N VAL A 63 -20.41 3.59 0.83
CA VAL A 63 -21.37 3.81 1.94
C VAL A 63 -22.75 4.15 1.36
N PRO A 64 -23.87 3.76 2.00
CA PRO A 64 -25.22 4.15 1.55
C PRO A 64 -25.31 5.65 1.30
N LEU A 65 -25.82 6.03 0.13
CA LEU A 65 -25.82 7.41 -0.34
C LEU A 65 -26.97 8.18 0.32
N THR A 66 -26.64 9.10 1.22
CA THR A 66 -27.54 10.19 1.66
C THR A 66 -26.96 11.48 1.12
N ILE A 67 -27.76 12.30 0.43
CA ILE A 67 -27.30 13.57 -0.16
C ILE A 67 -28.08 14.70 0.49
N ASP A 68 -27.35 15.68 1.00
CA ASP A 68 -27.94 16.94 1.45
C ASP A 68 -27.84 17.95 0.30
N PHE A 69 -28.99 18.42 -0.18
CA PHE A 69 -29.10 19.28 -1.37
C PHE A 69 -29.05 20.78 -1.02
N GLN A 70 -29.01 21.15 0.26
CA GLN A 70 -28.82 22.53 0.72
C GLN A 70 -27.92 22.58 1.97
N PRO A 71 -26.60 22.46 1.83
CA PRO A 71 -25.70 22.62 2.95
C PRO A 71 -25.58 24.12 3.30
N SER A 72 -26.29 24.57 4.34
CA SER A 72 -26.15 25.93 4.88
C SER A 72 -24.82 26.16 5.62
N ASP A 73 -24.02 25.12 5.82
CA ASP A 73 -22.75 25.18 6.55
C ASP A 73 -21.65 24.33 5.89
N LEU A 74 -20.92 24.95 4.95
CA LEU A 74 -19.64 24.43 4.43
C LEU A 74 -18.52 24.46 5.48
N SER A 75 -18.78 25.09 6.64
CA SER A 75 -17.89 25.13 7.81
C SER A 75 -17.73 23.75 8.49
N ALA A 76 -18.63 22.79 8.22
CA ALA A 76 -18.57 21.42 8.76
C ALA A 76 -17.65 20.47 7.98
N VAL A 77 -16.96 20.98 6.95
CA VAL A 77 -15.83 20.30 6.31
C VAL A 77 -14.70 20.20 7.33
N PRO A 78 -14.32 19.00 7.78
CA PRO A 78 -13.22 18.88 8.72
C PRO A 78 -11.95 19.31 7.99
N LYS A 79 -11.32 20.39 8.46
CA LYS A 79 -9.95 20.75 8.12
C LYS A 79 -9.08 19.50 8.30
N SER A 80 -8.13 19.32 7.39
CA SER A 80 -7.25 18.16 7.20
C SER A 80 -6.45 17.68 8.44
N SER A 81 -6.62 18.29 9.61
CA SER A 81 -5.96 17.92 10.87
C SER A 81 -6.85 17.22 11.90
N GLU A 82 -8.19 17.30 11.82
CA GLU A 82 -9.08 16.72 12.86
C GLU A 82 -9.79 15.43 12.45
N ALA A 83 -10.02 15.20 11.14
CA ALA A 83 -10.48 13.90 10.63
C ALA A 83 -9.44 12.79 10.85
N ALA A 84 -8.15 13.15 10.94
CA ALA A 84 -7.08 12.22 11.31
C ALA A 84 -7.28 11.66 12.73
N LYS A 85 -7.90 12.41 13.66
CA LYS A 85 -8.18 11.94 15.02
C LYS A 85 -9.44 11.07 15.10
N LYS A 86 -10.43 11.27 14.22
CA LYS A 86 -11.68 10.49 14.23
C LYS A 86 -11.65 9.22 13.37
N ALA A 87 -10.74 9.14 12.39
CA ALA A 87 -10.44 7.92 11.61
C ALA A 87 -9.53 6.92 12.34
N LEU A 88 -9.05 7.27 13.55
CA LEU A 88 -8.12 6.46 14.35
C LEU A 88 -8.79 5.44 15.28
N GLN A 89 -10.13 5.42 15.38
CA GLN A 89 -10.84 4.35 16.09
C GLN A 89 -11.26 3.27 15.11
N ILE A 90 -10.33 2.38 14.77
CA ILE A 90 -10.73 1.03 14.35
C ILE A 90 -11.41 0.43 15.58
N LYS A 91 -12.75 0.30 15.55
CA LYS A 91 -13.45 -0.45 16.60
C LYS A 91 -12.84 -1.86 16.60
N LYS A 92 -12.38 -2.31 17.77
CA LYS A 92 -11.81 -3.67 17.98
C LYS A 92 -12.71 -4.77 17.39
N ASP A 93 -14.01 -4.49 17.26
CA ASP A 93 -15.05 -5.42 16.83
C ASP A 93 -15.07 -5.73 15.31
N GLU A 94 -14.36 -4.99 14.47
CA GLU A 94 -14.34 -5.23 12.99
C GLU A 94 -13.05 -5.92 12.49
N LEU A 95 -12.07 -6.14 13.36
CA LEU A 95 -10.84 -6.84 13.01
C LEU A 95 -11.05 -8.36 13.18
N PRO A 96 -10.56 -9.20 12.24
CA PRO A 96 -10.58 -10.65 12.43
C PRO A 96 -9.90 -10.99 13.76
N SER A 97 -10.52 -11.85 14.58
CA SER A 97 -10.01 -12.25 15.91
C SER A 97 -8.62 -12.89 15.91
N LYS A 98 -8.09 -13.24 14.72
CA LYS A 98 -6.72 -13.74 14.52
C LYS A 98 -5.71 -12.67 14.07
N SER A 99 -6.14 -11.45 13.77
CA SER A 99 -5.26 -10.37 13.30
C SER A 99 -4.38 -9.88 14.44
N ILE A 100 -3.10 -9.66 14.15
CA ILE A 100 -2.13 -9.15 15.14
C ILE A 100 -2.55 -7.77 15.68
N LEU A 101 -3.25 -6.99 14.86
CA LEU A 101 -3.73 -5.65 15.21
C LEU A 101 -4.73 -5.65 16.36
N SER A 102 -5.46 -6.76 16.57
CA SER A 102 -6.38 -6.91 17.71
C SER A 102 -5.66 -7.05 19.05
N ARG A 103 -4.39 -7.49 19.02
CA ARG A 103 -3.56 -7.78 20.21
C ARG A 103 -2.63 -6.65 20.60
N ILE A 104 -2.50 -5.63 19.75
CA ILE A 104 -1.61 -4.48 19.97
C ILE A 104 -2.47 -3.30 20.41
N ASP A 105 -2.00 -2.57 21.43
CA ASP A 105 -2.59 -1.27 21.76
C ASP A 105 -2.16 -0.22 20.73
N LEU A 106 -3.10 0.12 19.85
CA LEU A 106 -2.89 1.09 18.76
C LEU A 106 -2.68 2.52 19.28
N SER A 107 -3.05 2.81 20.54
CA SER A 107 -2.87 4.13 21.14
C SER A 107 -1.42 4.42 21.53
N GLN A 108 -0.67 3.38 21.92
CA GLN A 108 0.76 3.45 22.28
C GLN A 108 1.67 2.81 21.23
N TYR A 109 1.16 2.58 20.02
CA TYR A 109 1.91 1.89 18.98
C TYR A 109 3.18 2.66 18.60
N THR A 110 4.33 2.03 18.85
CA THR A 110 5.62 2.46 18.34
C THR A 110 5.94 1.69 17.07
N SER A 111 6.20 2.42 15.99
CA SER A 111 6.54 1.83 14.69
C SER A 111 7.93 1.19 14.69
N SER A 112 8.05 0.02 14.06
CA SER A 112 9.34 -0.61 13.81
C SER A 112 10.19 0.24 12.86
N THR A 113 11.51 0.21 13.04
CA THR A 113 12.49 0.91 12.19
C THR A 113 12.34 0.56 10.72
N LYS A 114 12.05 -0.70 10.40
CA LYS A 114 11.80 -1.15 9.02
C LYS A 114 10.52 -0.57 8.42
N VAL A 115 9.48 -0.44 9.24
CA VAL A 115 8.21 0.13 8.77
C VAL A 115 8.39 1.62 8.46
N GLU A 116 9.12 2.35 9.30
CA GLU A 116 9.41 3.76 9.05
C GLU A 116 10.36 3.96 7.86
N ALA A 117 11.36 3.09 7.70
CA ALA A 117 12.23 3.09 6.52
C ALA A 117 11.45 2.79 5.23
N LEU A 118 10.50 1.85 5.26
CA LEU A 118 9.59 1.57 4.15
C LEU A 118 8.74 2.79 3.79
N ILE A 119 8.12 3.45 4.78
CA ILE A 119 7.32 4.66 4.54
C ILE A 119 8.18 5.75 3.91
N THR A 120 9.41 5.92 4.39
CA THR A 120 10.36 6.90 3.86
C THR A 120 10.66 6.60 2.39
N GLY A 121 11.04 5.36 2.07
CA GLY A 121 11.30 4.93 0.70
C GLY A 121 10.07 5.06 -0.23
N LEU A 122 8.87 4.80 0.27
CA LEU A 122 7.63 5.00 -0.49
C LEU A 122 7.29 6.48 -0.71
N LYS A 123 7.65 7.36 0.23
CA LYS A 123 7.51 8.82 0.06
C LYS A 123 8.51 9.36 -0.94
N GLU A 124 9.76 8.92 -0.86
CA GLU A 124 10.81 9.24 -1.85
C GLU A 124 10.37 8.80 -3.26
N MET A 125 9.88 7.57 -3.39
CA MET A 125 9.32 7.07 -4.65
C MET A 125 8.20 7.96 -5.21
N ARG A 126 7.33 8.50 -4.35
CA ARG A 126 6.26 9.43 -4.76
C ARG A 126 6.78 10.82 -5.12
N ALA A 127 7.88 11.26 -4.51
CA ALA A 127 8.49 12.58 -4.73
C ALA A 127 9.37 12.64 -5.99
N GLU A 128 9.76 11.50 -6.55
CA GLU A 128 10.48 11.44 -7.83
C GLU A 128 9.67 12.04 -8.99
N LYS A 129 10.38 12.39 -10.07
CA LYS A 129 9.73 12.78 -11.35
C LYS A 129 8.85 11.62 -11.82
N ASP A 130 7.59 11.91 -12.14
CA ASP A 130 6.56 10.92 -12.46
C ASP A 130 6.26 9.91 -11.33
N GLY A 131 6.50 10.31 -10.07
CA GLY A 131 6.26 9.50 -8.89
C GLY A 131 4.80 9.05 -8.71
N HIS A 132 3.85 9.80 -9.28
CA HIS A 132 2.43 9.41 -9.31
C HIS A 132 2.15 8.15 -10.14
N LEU A 133 3.00 7.84 -11.13
CA LEU A 133 2.93 6.61 -11.94
C LEU A 133 3.70 5.45 -11.31
N ASN A 134 4.51 5.70 -10.27
CA ASN A 134 5.29 4.66 -9.60
C ASN A 134 4.37 3.69 -8.86
N LYS A 135 4.65 2.40 -9.04
CA LYS A 135 3.98 1.30 -8.36
C LYS A 135 5.00 0.43 -7.66
N ALA A 136 4.74 0.14 -6.39
CA ALA A 136 5.61 -0.63 -5.51
C ALA A 136 5.00 -1.97 -5.13
N ILE A 137 5.85 -2.99 -5.08
CA ILE A 137 5.57 -4.26 -4.42
C ILE A 137 6.31 -4.27 -3.09
N VAL A 138 5.62 -4.61 -2.01
CA VAL A 138 6.24 -4.82 -0.71
C VAL A 138 6.11 -6.30 -0.36
N PHE A 139 7.25 -6.97 -0.28
CA PHE A 139 7.35 -8.36 0.13
C PHE A 139 7.66 -8.45 1.63
N SER A 140 6.92 -9.33 2.29
CA SER A 140 7.29 -9.84 3.61
C SER A 140 7.00 -11.33 3.69
N GLN A 141 7.81 -12.05 4.46
CA GLN A 141 7.53 -13.45 4.78
C GLN A 141 6.44 -13.61 5.86
N TYR A 142 6.22 -12.58 6.68
CA TYR A 142 5.31 -12.64 7.81
C TYR A 142 3.98 -11.94 7.48
N THR A 143 2.88 -12.68 7.54
CA THR A 143 1.54 -12.10 7.31
C THR A 143 1.17 -11.06 8.37
N SER A 144 1.61 -11.26 9.61
CA SER A 144 1.44 -10.27 10.70
C SER A 144 2.13 -8.94 10.38
N MET A 145 3.31 -8.98 9.78
CA MET A 145 4.03 -7.78 9.35
C MET A 145 3.27 -7.06 8.23
N ILE A 146 2.70 -7.79 7.28
CA ILE A 146 1.84 -7.23 6.22
C ILE A 146 0.63 -6.49 6.81
N GLU A 147 -0.03 -7.03 7.84
CA GLU A 147 -1.15 -6.37 8.53
C GLU A 147 -0.71 -5.06 9.20
N ILE A 148 0.46 -5.05 9.87
CA ILE A 148 1.03 -3.87 10.51
C ILE A 148 1.33 -2.78 9.46
N ILE A 149 1.94 -3.16 8.34
CA ILE A 149 2.27 -2.24 7.24
C ILE A 149 1.00 -1.70 6.62
N GLU A 150 0.00 -2.53 6.35
CA GLU A 150 -1.29 -2.08 5.82
C GLU A 150 -1.90 -0.99 6.69
N TRP A 151 -1.97 -1.24 8.00
CA TRP A 151 -2.52 -0.28 8.95
C TRP A 151 -1.74 1.04 8.89
N ARG A 152 -0.40 0.95 8.90
CA ARG A 152 0.47 2.12 8.89
C ARG A 152 0.42 2.91 7.57
N LEU A 153 0.34 2.23 6.43
CA LEU A 153 0.22 2.83 5.11
C LEU A 153 -1.13 3.53 4.91
N LYS A 154 -2.22 2.94 5.41
CA LYS A 154 -3.54 3.59 5.41
C LYS A 154 -3.53 4.90 6.20
N LYS A 155 -2.83 4.94 7.35
CA LYS A 155 -2.63 6.17 8.14
C LYS A 155 -1.85 7.25 7.38
N GLN A 156 -1.01 6.86 6.42
CA GLN A 156 -0.26 7.77 5.53
C GLN A 156 -0.97 8.02 4.19
N GLN A 157 -2.26 7.68 4.08
CA GLN A 157 -3.08 7.90 2.88
C GLN A 157 -2.54 7.21 1.61
N PHE A 158 -1.96 6.02 1.76
CA PHE A 158 -1.68 5.14 0.61
C PHE A 158 -2.88 4.25 0.30
N THR A 159 -3.29 4.22 -0.96
CA THR A 159 -4.21 3.18 -1.46
C THR A 159 -3.40 1.94 -1.78
N ILE A 160 -3.79 0.82 -1.21
CA ILE A 160 -3.03 -0.43 -1.28
C ILE A 160 -3.89 -1.58 -1.79
N ALA A 161 -3.27 -2.51 -2.52
CA ALA A 161 -3.78 -3.84 -2.77
C ALA A 161 -3.04 -4.85 -1.89
N LYS A 162 -3.63 -6.03 -1.68
CA LYS A 162 -3.00 -7.12 -0.93
C LYS A 162 -3.11 -8.43 -1.70
N LEU A 163 -2.07 -9.24 -1.62
CA LEU A 163 -2.05 -10.60 -2.15
C LEU A 163 -1.44 -11.57 -1.13
N LEU A 164 -2.32 -12.31 -0.46
CA LEU A 164 -1.94 -13.34 0.50
C LEU A 164 -2.31 -14.72 -0.04
N GLY A 165 -1.52 -15.74 0.32
CA GLY A 165 -1.76 -17.12 -0.14
C GLY A 165 -3.10 -17.70 0.36
N SER A 166 -3.66 -17.16 1.43
CA SER A 166 -4.97 -17.56 1.96
C SER A 166 -6.17 -16.96 1.21
N MET A 167 -5.94 -16.07 0.24
CA MET A 167 -7.03 -15.41 -0.50
C MET A 167 -7.60 -16.33 -1.59
N PRO A 168 -8.93 -16.33 -1.82
CA PRO A 168 -9.54 -17.02 -2.95
C PRO A 168 -8.98 -16.53 -4.29
N VAL A 169 -8.88 -17.44 -5.26
CA VAL A 169 -8.32 -17.17 -6.61
C VAL A 169 -9.02 -15.98 -7.30
N THR A 170 -10.34 -15.87 -7.16
CA THR A 170 -11.13 -14.75 -7.73
C THR A 170 -10.73 -13.40 -7.14
N GLN A 171 -10.55 -13.34 -5.82
CA GLN A 171 -10.12 -12.13 -5.12
C GLN A 171 -8.67 -11.76 -5.48
N ARG A 172 -7.80 -12.76 -5.61
CA ARG A 172 -6.42 -12.56 -6.06
C ARG A 172 -6.36 -11.93 -7.45
N ALA A 173 -7.13 -12.45 -8.40
CA ALA A 173 -7.23 -11.90 -9.75
C ALA A 173 -7.77 -10.46 -9.74
N ALA A 174 -8.81 -10.18 -8.93
CA ALA A 174 -9.36 -8.84 -8.79
C ALA A 174 -8.36 -7.83 -8.24
N ASN A 175 -7.60 -8.20 -7.18
CA ASN A 175 -6.59 -7.32 -6.58
C ASN A 175 -5.41 -7.06 -7.54
N LEU A 176 -5.00 -8.07 -8.31
CA LEU A 176 -3.95 -7.91 -9.33
C LEU A 176 -4.41 -7.03 -10.49
N LYS A 177 -5.66 -7.20 -10.93
CA LYS A 177 -6.27 -6.34 -11.96
C LYS A 177 -6.35 -4.90 -11.48
N ALA A 178 -6.87 -4.68 -10.27
CA ALA A 178 -6.94 -3.36 -9.66
C ALA A 178 -5.55 -2.72 -9.52
N PHE A 179 -4.55 -3.47 -9.04
CA PHE A 179 -3.18 -2.94 -8.96
C PHE A 179 -2.60 -2.55 -10.33
N ARG A 180 -2.99 -3.22 -11.42
CA ARG A 180 -2.51 -2.90 -12.77
C ARG A 180 -3.22 -1.70 -13.39
N GLU A 181 -4.55 -1.67 -13.27
CA GLU A 181 -5.41 -0.73 -14.02
C GLU A 181 -5.74 0.53 -13.23
N ASP A 182 -5.81 0.46 -11.91
CA ASP A 182 -6.17 1.60 -11.07
C ASP A 182 -4.91 2.44 -10.76
N PRO A 183 -4.83 3.70 -11.26
CA PRO A 183 -3.70 4.57 -10.96
C PRO A 183 -3.65 4.98 -9.49
N ALA A 184 -4.77 4.94 -8.76
CA ALA A 184 -4.80 5.29 -7.35
C ALA A 184 -4.10 4.24 -6.48
N ILE A 185 -4.01 2.98 -6.93
CA ILE A 185 -3.34 1.90 -6.19
C ILE A 185 -1.85 1.88 -6.54
N ASN A 186 -1.03 2.53 -5.72
CA ASN A 186 0.42 2.58 -5.91
C ASN A 186 1.18 1.47 -5.21
N VAL A 187 0.58 0.73 -4.26
CA VAL A 187 1.31 -0.27 -3.48
C VAL A 187 0.54 -1.60 -3.44
N ILE A 188 1.23 -2.70 -3.69
CA ILE A 188 0.71 -4.05 -3.43
C ILE A 188 1.55 -4.75 -2.35
N LEU A 189 0.88 -5.20 -1.29
CA LEU A 189 1.51 -5.99 -0.24
C LEU A 189 1.40 -7.47 -0.59
N MET A 190 2.53 -8.18 -0.61
CA MET A 190 2.60 -9.57 -1.02
C MET A 190 3.35 -10.41 0.00
N SER A 191 2.84 -11.61 0.25
CA SER A 191 3.64 -12.60 0.97
C SER A 191 4.71 -13.17 0.05
N LEU A 192 5.93 -13.39 0.55
CA LEU A 192 7.02 -13.93 -0.28
C LEU A 192 6.68 -15.31 -0.85
N LYS A 193 5.91 -16.12 -0.11
CA LYS A 193 5.38 -17.42 -0.58
C LYS A 193 4.46 -17.29 -1.79
N SER A 194 3.67 -16.22 -1.85
CA SER A 194 2.78 -15.95 -2.99
C SER A 194 3.50 -15.37 -4.21
N GLY A 195 4.77 -14.94 -4.06
CA GLY A 195 5.60 -14.45 -5.17
C GLY A 195 6.02 -15.53 -6.17
N GLY A 196 6.01 -16.81 -5.77
CA GLY A 196 6.43 -17.93 -6.61
C GLY A 196 5.39 -18.40 -7.64
N GLU A 197 4.14 -17.93 -7.58
CA GLU A 197 3.02 -18.47 -8.35
C GLU A 197 2.90 -17.98 -9.81
N GLY A 198 4.00 -17.57 -10.45
CA GLY A 198 3.97 -17.19 -11.87
C GLY A 198 3.19 -15.90 -12.19
N LEU A 199 3.03 -15.01 -11.20
CA LEU A 199 2.25 -13.78 -11.33
C LEU A 199 2.88 -12.76 -12.28
N ASN A 200 2.06 -12.03 -13.04
CA ASN A 200 2.51 -10.90 -13.85
C ASN A 200 2.42 -9.59 -13.05
N LEU A 201 3.58 -9.10 -12.62
CA LEU A 201 3.75 -7.91 -11.78
C LEU A 201 4.50 -6.77 -12.49
N GLN A 202 4.51 -6.77 -13.84
CA GLN A 202 5.18 -5.77 -14.68
C GLN A 202 4.70 -4.33 -14.45
N ALA A 203 3.54 -4.12 -13.84
CA ALA A 203 3.05 -2.79 -13.49
C ALA A 203 3.93 -2.10 -12.44
N ALA A 204 4.67 -2.87 -11.62
CA ALA A 204 5.52 -2.33 -10.57
C ALA A 204 6.94 -2.05 -11.07
N ASN A 205 7.46 -0.91 -10.69
CA ASN A 205 8.85 -0.51 -10.93
C ASN A 205 9.66 -0.37 -9.63
N TYR A 206 9.01 -0.50 -8.48
CA TYR A 206 9.65 -0.54 -7.17
C TYR A 206 9.38 -1.88 -6.49
N VAL A 207 10.41 -2.50 -5.92
CA VAL A 207 10.29 -3.73 -5.13
C VAL A 207 10.99 -3.54 -3.80
N PHE A 208 10.25 -3.62 -2.71
CA PHE A 208 10.75 -3.54 -1.34
C PHE A 208 10.69 -4.92 -0.72
N VAL A 209 11.83 -5.44 -0.27
CA VAL A 209 11.94 -6.72 0.46
C VAL A 209 12.28 -6.40 1.90
N LEU A 210 11.33 -6.62 2.80
CA LEU A 210 11.48 -6.19 4.19
C LEU A 210 12.38 -7.09 5.02
N GLU A 211 12.44 -8.38 4.71
CA GLU A 211 13.23 -9.36 5.44
C GLU A 211 13.96 -10.30 4.47
N PRO A 212 15.23 -10.65 4.76
CA PRO A 212 15.96 -11.60 3.92
C PRO A 212 15.35 -12.99 3.99
N TRP A 213 15.40 -13.72 2.87
CA TRP A 213 14.94 -15.09 2.77
C TRP A 213 16.10 -16.05 2.60
N TRP A 214 16.06 -17.23 3.25
CA TRP A 214 17.16 -18.21 3.23
C TRP A 214 17.65 -18.57 1.82
N ASN A 215 16.71 -18.68 0.87
CA ASN A 215 17.04 -18.92 -0.52
C ASN A 215 17.02 -17.61 -1.32
N PRO A 216 18.17 -17.01 -1.67
CA PRO A 216 18.21 -15.76 -2.41
C PRO A 216 17.61 -15.87 -3.82
N ALA A 217 17.57 -17.06 -4.41
CA ALA A 217 16.98 -17.27 -5.73
C ALA A 217 15.46 -17.03 -5.72
N VAL A 218 14.77 -17.31 -4.61
CA VAL A 218 13.33 -17.05 -4.48
C VAL A 218 13.04 -15.55 -4.47
N GLU A 219 13.86 -14.78 -3.74
CA GLU A 219 13.77 -13.32 -3.72
C GLU A 219 14.04 -12.72 -5.10
N MET A 220 15.14 -13.14 -5.74
CA MET A 220 15.49 -12.69 -7.08
C MET A 220 14.40 -13.04 -8.09
N GLN A 221 13.84 -14.25 -8.01
CA GLN A 221 12.73 -14.65 -8.87
C GLN A 221 11.51 -13.75 -8.69
N ALA A 222 11.21 -13.35 -7.45
CA ALA A 222 10.11 -12.43 -7.15
C ALA A 222 10.36 -11.03 -7.75
N VAL A 223 11.58 -10.50 -7.65
CA VAL A 223 11.99 -9.23 -8.29
C VAL A 223 11.89 -9.34 -9.83
N MET A 224 12.30 -10.46 -10.40
CA MET A 224 12.24 -10.70 -11.85
C MET A 224 10.80 -10.73 -12.41
N ARG A 225 9.76 -10.86 -11.56
CA ARG A 225 8.36 -10.71 -11.99
C ARG A 225 7.98 -9.27 -12.32
N ALA A 226 8.67 -8.29 -11.71
CA ALA A 226 8.53 -6.88 -12.04
C ALA A 226 9.38 -6.51 -13.28
N HIS A 227 10.59 -7.07 -13.40
CA HIS A 227 11.53 -6.82 -14.52
C HIS A 227 11.21 -7.62 -15.81
N ARG A 228 9.96 -8.02 -16.03
CA ARG A 228 9.61 -8.91 -17.16
C ARG A 228 9.31 -8.10 -18.44
N ILE A 229 9.43 -8.74 -19.61
CA ILE A 229 9.14 -8.17 -20.95
C ILE A 229 7.79 -7.42 -20.95
N GLY A 230 7.81 -6.11 -21.21
CA GLY A 230 6.64 -5.24 -21.13
C GLY A 230 6.76 -4.14 -20.06
N GLN A 231 7.73 -4.24 -19.16
CA GLN A 231 8.13 -3.14 -18.29
C GLN A 231 8.97 -2.13 -19.10
N THR A 232 8.53 -0.88 -19.13
CA THR A 232 9.18 0.23 -19.85
C THR A 232 9.98 1.14 -18.92
N ARG A 233 9.86 0.96 -17.60
CA ARG A 233 10.48 1.79 -16.57
C ARG A 233 11.58 1.02 -15.83
N PRO A 234 12.65 1.70 -15.37
CA PRO A 234 13.69 1.04 -14.59
C PRO A 234 13.10 0.44 -13.32
N VAL A 235 13.42 -0.83 -13.05
CA VAL A 235 12.97 -1.53 -11.84
C VAL A 235 14.04 -1.37 -10.75
N LYS A 236 13.65 -0.79 -9.62
CA LYS A 236 14.50 -0.63 -8.43
C LYS A 236 14.06 -1.62 -7.35
N ALA A 237 14.97 -2.50 -6.94
CA ALA A 237 14.78 -3.38 -5.80
C ALA A 237 15.56 -2.85 -4.59
N VAL A 238 14.90 -2.78 -3.44
CA VAL A 238 15.45 -2.34 -2.16
C VAL A 238 15.23 -3.44 -1.13
N ARG A 239 16.33 -3.96 -0.58
CA ARG A 239 16.31 -4.98 0.46
C ARG A 239 16.65 -4.36 1.81
N PHE A 240 15.77 -4.51 2.78
CA PHE A 240 16.01 -4.03 4.14
C PHE A 240 16.73 -5.11 4.96
N SER A 241 17.68 -4.68 5.77
CA SER A 241 18.35 -5.51 6.77
C SER A 241 18.71 -4.66 7.98
N THR A 242 18.65 -5.26 9.16
CA THR A 242 18.98 -4.58 10.41
C THR A 242 20.42 -4.88 10.79
N LYS A 243 21.24 -3.83 10.95
CA LYS A 243 22.65 -3.95 11.32
C LYS A 243 22.82 -4.59 12.69
N ASP A 244 23.88 -5.37 12.85
CA ASP A 244 24.27 -6.07 14.08
C ASP A 244 23.20 -7.06 14.56
N THR A 245 22.42 -7.61 13.62
CA THR A 245 21.38 -8.61 13.90
C THR A 245 21.57 -9.89 13.10
N ILE A 246 20.72 -10.89 13.39
CA ILE A 246 20.66 -12.13 12.63
C ILE A 246 20.42 -11.90 11.13
N GLU A 247 19.71 -10.82 10.74
CA GLU A 247 19.41 -10.54 9.33
C GLU A 247 20.66 -10.17 8.54
N GLU A 248 21.57 -9.40 9.13
CA GLU A 248 22.86 -9.08 8.51
C GLU A 248 23.71 -10.35 8.36
N ARG A 249 23.75 -11.19 9.41
CA ARG A 249 24.46 -12.47 9.37
C ARG A 249 23.87 -13.43 8.34
N MET A 250 22.54 -13.44 8.18
CA MET A 250 21.88 -14.21 7.12
C MET A 250 22.35 -13.77 5.73
N LEU A 251 22.47 -12.47 5.49
CA LEU A 251 22.99 -11.95 4.21
C LEU A 251 24.45 -12.34 3.98
N GLN A 252 25.29 -12.20 5.00
CA GLN A 252 26.69 -12.64 4.94
C GLN A 252 26.81 -14.13 4.64
N LEU A 253 25.94 -14.96 5.24
CA LEU A 253 25.91 -16.39 5.00
C LEU A 253 25.46 -16.72 3.56
N GLN A 254 24.44 -16.02 3.05
CA GLN A 254 24.01 -16.18 1.65
C GLN A 254 25.15 -15.85 0.68
N ASP A 255 25.89 -14.78 0.94
CA ASP A 255 27.02 -14.37 0.11
C ASP A 255 28.16 -15.39 0.20
N LYS A 256 28.48 -15.88 1.40
CA LYS A 256 29.48 -16.96 1.59
C LYS A 256 29.10 -18.21 0.82
N LYS A 257 27.83 -18.64 0.92
CA LYS A 257 27.34 -19.80 0.18
C LYS A 257 27.39 -19.57 -1.32
N ARG A 258 26.92 -18.41 -1.81
CA ARG A 258 26.97 -18.08 -3.24
C ARG A 258 28.38 -18.21 -3.80
N LEU A 259 29.39 -17.69 -3.12
CA LEU A 259 30.80 -17.77 -3.55
C LEU A 259 31.31 -19.22 -3.62
N VAL A 260 30.93 -20.06 -2.66
CA VAL A 260 31.29 -21.49 -2.68
C VAL A 260 30.64 -22.20 -3.86
N PHE A 261 29.37 -21.92 -4.16
CA PHE A 261 28.67 -22.51 -5.30
C PHE A 261 29.18 -22.01 -6.64
N GLU A 262 29.52 -20.73 -6.79
CA GLU A 262 30.14 -20.20 -8.02
C GLU A 262 31.51 -20.83 -8.29
N GLY A 263 32.21 -21.29 -7.25
CA GLY A 263 33.48 -22.02 -7.37
C GLY A 263 33.35 -23.52 -7.67
N CYS A 264 32.16 -24.12 -7.52
CA CYS A 264 31.92 -25.54 -7.75
C CYS A 264 31.05 -25.75 -8.99
N MET A 265 31.52 -26.55 -9.96
CA MET A 265 30.81 -26.76 -11.24
C MET A 265 29.45 -27.47 -11.14
N ASP A 266 29.06 -27.98 -9.97
CA ASP A 266 27.78 -28.66 -9.72
C ASP A 266 26.75 -27.72 -9.06
N GLY A 267 25.94 -27.08 -9.90
CA GLY A 267 25.01 -26.01 -9.54
C GLY A 267 23.65 -26.48 -9.00
N ASN A 268 23.59 -27.11 -7.83
CA ASN A 268 22.31 -27.33 -7.16
C ASN A 268 21.92 -26.13 -6.28
N GLN A 269 21.15 -25.18 -6.82
CA GLN A 269 20.71 -24.00 -6.04
C GLN A 269 19.86 -24.35 -4.81
N ALA A 270 19.29 -25.56 -4.73
CA ALA A 270 18.52 -25.99 -3.57
C ALA A 270 19.38 -26.18 -2.30
N SER A 271 20.66 -26.51 -2.43
CA SER A 271 21.56 -26.67 -1.27
C SER A 271 22.01 -25.34 -0.67
N LEU A 272 21.83 -24.20 -1.36
CA LEU A 272 21.97 -22.87 -0.76
C LEU A 272 21.02 -22.64 0.42
N ALA A 273 19.85 -23.32 0.41
CA ALA A 273 18.84 -23.20 1.46
C ALA A 273 19.09 -24.15 2.66
N GLN A 274 19.97 -25.13 2.54
CA GLN A 274 20.25 -26.08 3.63
C GLN A 274 21.27 -25.47 4.61
N LEU A 275 20.93 -25.41 5.90
CA LEU A 275 21.79 -24.89 6.95
C LEU A 275 22.60 -26.00 7.60
N THR A 276 23.90 -25.80 7.75
CA THR A 276 24.77 -26.70 8.54
C THR A 276 24.76 -26.29 10.01
N GLU A 277 25.31 -27.14 10.88
CA GLU A 277 25.48 -26.80 12.31
C GLU A 277 26.37 -25.56 12.50
N GLU A 278 27.45 -25.45 11.71
CA GLU A 278 28.37 -24.31 11.70
C GLU A 278 27.66 -23.01 11.31
N ASP A 279 26.74 -23.08 10.34
CA ASP A 279 25.92 -21.94 9.94
C ASP A 279 25.03 -21.46 11.09
N LEU A 280 24.41 -22.38 11.83
CA LEU A 280 23.59 -22.06 13.00
C LEU A 280 24.43 -21.42 14.11
N GLN A 281 25.61 -21.96 14.39
CA GLN A 281 26.54 -21.37 15.35
C GLN A 281 26.95 -19.95 14.95
N PHE A 282 27.22 -19.72 13.67
CA PHE A 282 27.53 -18.38 13.13
C PHE A 282 26.37 -17.40 13.30
N LEU A 283 25.14 -17.82 13.00
CA LEU A 283 23.95 -16.97 13.10
C LEU A 283 23.66 -16.51 14.53
N PHE A 284 23.87 -17.38 15.52
CA PHE A 284 23.54 -17.12 16.93
C PHE A 284 24.75 -16.77 17.82
N LYS A 285 25.93 -16.55 17.23
CA LYS A 285 27.12 -16.13 17.97
C LYS A 285 26.86 -14.80 18.69
N ARG A 286 27.08 -14.74 20.00
CA ARG A 286 26.96 -13.48 20.76
C ARG A 286 28.12 -12.57 20.48
#